data_AF-A0A162UUI5-F1
#
_entry.id   AF-A0A162UUI5-F1
#
_cell.length_a   1.000
_cell.length_b   1.000
_cell.length_c   1.000
_cell.angle_alpha   90.00
_cell.angle_beta   90.00
_cell.angle_gamma   90.00
#
_symmetry.space_group_name_H-M   'P 1'
#
loop_
_entity.id
_entity.type
_entity.pdbx_description
1 polymer ?
#
loop_
_entity_poly.entity_id
_entity_poly.type
_entity_poly.pdbx_seq_one_letter_code
_entity_poly.pdbx_strand_id
1 'polypeptide(L)'
;MPNNYALAVKIGTLQLICLYLPPSMPTHEALDILSAIPLTDDTIICGDFNAHLGSVTGDYASNPCGVALEQWLEEQSLTVLNGVFSPCTPTYISFCNEVEISSIIDLFITNTNFANPSLHIATKLSLGSDH
;
A
#
# COMPACT_ATOMS: atom_id res chain seq x y z
N MET A 1 4.90 15.10 -9.96
CA MET A 1 5.99 14.92 -10.97
C MET A 1 5.77 13.58 -11.64
N PRO A 2 6.06 13.41 -12.95
CA PRO A 2 6.23 12.07 -13.50
C PRO A 2 7.44 11.44 -12.80
N ASN A 3 7.22 10.42 -12.00
CA ASN A 3 8.26 9.54 -11.49
C ASN A 3 8.04 8.15 -12.12
N ASN A 4 9.08 7.33 -12.19
CA ASN A 4 8.99 6.01 -12.86
C ASN A 4 8.28 4.96 -12.00
N TYR A 5 7.72 5.37 -10.85
CA TYR A 5 7.17 4.50 -9.82
C TYR A 5 5.65 4.66 -9.67
N ALA A 6 5.08 5.75 -10.19
CA ALA A 6 3.68 6.10 -10.01
C ALA A 6 2.97 6.34 -11.35
N LEU A 7 1.81 5.73 -11.51
CA LEU A 7 0.85 6.00 -12.58
C LEU A 7 -0.40 6.63 -11.97
N ALA A 8 -0.75 7.83 -12.40
CA ALA A 8 -1.95 8.52 -11.91
C ALA A 8 -3.02 8.64 -13.00
N VAL A 9 -4.27 8.40 -12.62
CA VAL A 9 -5.45 8.65 -13.44
C VAL A 9 -6.47 9.45 -12.64
N LYS A 10 -7.16 10.38 -13.32
CA LYS A 10 -8.24 11.17 -12.74
C LYS A 10 -9.56 10.78 -13.40
N ILE A 11 -10.56 10.45 -12.58
CA ILE A 11 -11.91 10.06 -13.00
C ILE A 11 -12.90 10.97 -12.30
N GLY A 12 -13.33 12.06 -12.96
CA GLY A 12 -14.10 13.10 -12.29
C GLY A 12 -13.27 13.81 -11.22
N THR A 13 -13.74 13.83 -9.97
CA THR A 13 -12.96 14.37 -8.83
C THR A 13 -11.99 13.35 -8.26
N LEU A 14 -12.30 12.05 -8.39
CA LEU A 14 -11.48 10.95 -7.89
C LEU A 14 -10.12 10.90 -8.60
N GLN A 15 -9.07 10.77 -7.80
CA GLN A 15 -7.71 10.55 -8.22
C GLN A 15 -7.26 9.15 -7.76
N LEU A 16 -6.88 8.31 -8.71
CA LEU A 16 -6.29 7.00 -8.45
C LEU A 16 -4.82 7.03 -8.83
N ILE A 17 -3.95 6.60 -7.90
CA ILE A 17 -2.51 6.59 -8.07
C ILE A 17 -2.02 5.16 -7.80
N CYS A 18 -1.55 4.49 -8.84
CA CYS A 18 -0.90 3.20 -8.72
C CYS A 18 0.59 3.42 -8.44
N LEU A 19 1.13 2.87 -7.36
CA LEU A 19 2.51 3.02 -6.93
C LEU A 19 3.21 1.66 -6.90
N TYR A 20 4.47 1.64 -7.34
CA TYR A 20 5.38 0.52 -7.14
C TYR A 20 6.69 1.05 -6.52
N LEU A 21 6.97 0.69 -5.27
CA LEU A 21 8.23 0.99 -4.60
C LEU A 21 9.09 -0.27 -4.58
N PRO A 22 10.28 -0.29 -5.21
CA PRO A 22 11.16 -1.45 -5.19
C PRO A 22 11.58 -1.82 -3.76
N PRO A 23 11.74 -3.12 -3.42
CA PRO A 23 12.16 -3.55 -2.08
C PRO A 23 13.56 -3.08 -1.71
N SER A 24 14.43 -2.82 -2.70
CA SER A 24 15.78 -2.30 -2.50
C SER A 24 15.84 -0.78 -2.39
N MET A 25 14.73 -0.06 -2.52
CA MET A 25 14.69 1.39 -2.49
C MET A 25 15.06 1.92 -1.10
N PRO A 26 15.99 2.88 -0.98
CA PRO A 26 16.27 3.54 0.28
C PRO A 26 15.03 4.25 0.82
N THR A 27 14.82 4.17 2.14
CA THR A 27 13.64 4.78 2.80
C THR A 27 13.46 6.27 2.50
N HIS A 28 14.55 7.04 2.40
CA HIS A 28 14.45 8.48 2.09
C HIS A 28 13.96 8.73 0.66
N GLU A 29 14.38 7.91 -0.32
CA GLU A 29 13.90 8.01 -1.71
C GLU A 29 12.41 7.63 -1.81
N ALA A 30 11.99 6.58 -1.08
CA ALA A 30 10.58 6.21 -0.98
C ALA A 30 9.74 7.37 -0.40
N LEU A 31 10.22 8.03 0.66
CA LEU A 31 9.57 9.20 1.24
C LEU A 31 9.53 10.40 0.29
N ASP A 32 10.59 10.66 -0.47
CA ASP A 32 10.61 11.72 -1.49
C ASP A 32 9.56 11.46 -2.56
N ILE A 33 9.39 10.21 -2.99
CA ILE A 33 8.35 9.78 -3.94
C ILE A 33 6.96 10.00 -3.36
N LEU A 34 6.71 9.54 -2.12
CA LEU A 34 5.43 9.69 -1.43
C LEU A 34 5.07 11.17 -1.22
N SER A 35 6.04 11.98 -0.79
CA SER A 35 5.86 13.42 -0.55
C SER A 35 5.62 14.22 -1.84
N ALA A 36 6.06 13.69 -2.99
CA ALA A 36 5.80 14.30 -4.30
C ALA A 36 4.42 13.95 -4.89
N ILE A 37 3.65 13.09 -4.22
CA ILE A 37 2.29 12.72 -4.64
C ILE A 37 1.36 13.93 -4.43
N PRO A 38 0.71 14.44 -5.50
CA PRO A 38 -0.24 15.52 -5.35
C PRO A 38 -1.55 14.98 -4.77
N LEU A 39 -1.71 15.04 -3.46
CA LEU A 39 -2.94 14.66 -2.77
C LEU A 39 -4.05 15.69 -3.02
N THR A 40 -5.25 15.18 -3.26
CA THR A 40 -6.52 15.92 -3.27
C THR A 40 -7.50 15.24 -2.31
N ASP A 41 -8.62 15.87 -1.97
CA ASP A 41 -9.60 15.31 -1.01
C ASP A 41 -10.21 13.95 -1.44
N ASP A 42 -10.13 13.61 -2.73
CA ASP A 42 -10.64 12.37 -3.30
C ASP A 42 -9.51 11.49 -3.87
N THR A 43 -8.51 11.14 -3.05
CA THR A 43 -7.35 10.35 -3.50
C THR A 43 -7.37 8.91 -2.99
N ILE A 44 -7.17 7.97 -3.91
CA ILE A 44 -6.79 6.58 -3.62
C ILE A 44 -5.38 6.36 -4.13
N ILE A 45 -4.50 5.85 -3.28
CA ILE A 45 -3.17 5.35 -3.64
C ILE A 45 -3.19 3.84 -3.45
N CYS A 46 -2.75 3.08 -4.44
CA CYS A 46 -2.68 1.64 -4.33
C CYS A 46 -1.48 1.03 -5.06
N GLY A 47 -1.13 -0.20 -4.73
CA GLY A 47 -0.06 -0.96 -5.39
C GLY A 47 0.91 -1.54 -4.39
N ASP A 48 2.08 -1.99 -4.87
CA ASP A 48 3.09 -2.65 -4.05
C ASP A 48 4.08 -1.62 -3.48
N PHE A 49 4.04 -1.45 -2.17
CA PHE A 49 4.88 -0.50 -1.45
C PHE A 49 6.19 -1.13 -0.94
N ASN A 50 6.31 -2.47 -0.94
CA ASN A 50 7.37 -3.19 -0.24
C ASN A 50 7.64 -2.68 1.19
N ALA A 51 6.60 -2.15 1.84
CA ALA A 51 6.65 -1.50 3.14
C ALA A 51 5.79 -2.31 4.11
N HIS A 52 6.39 -2.79 5.19
CA HIS A 52 5.70 -3.60 6.19
C HIS A 52 5.19 -2.72 7.31
N LEU A 53 3.87 -2.57 7.40
CA LEU A 53 3.20 -1.68 8.36
C LEU A 53 2.87 -2.35 9.71
N GLY A 54 3.30 -3.59 9.92
CA GLY A 54 3.12 -4.32 11.18
C GLY A 54 1.67 -4.30 11.67
N SER A 55 1.48 -3.86 12.91
CA SER A 55 0.16 -3.83 13.56
C SER A 55 -0.90 -2.98 12.86
N VAL A 56 -0.52 -2.02 12.02
CA VAL A 56 -1.48 -1.18 11.28
C VAL A 56 -2.31 -2.03 10.31
N THR A 57 -1.69 -3.01 9.65
CA THR A 57 -2.38 -3.94 8.74
C THR A 57 -2.58 -5.32 9.35
N GLY A 58 -1.94 -5.61 10.49
CA GLY A 58 -1.86 -6.94 11.06
C GLY A 58 -0.78 -7.82 10.43
N ASP A 59 0.18 -7.21 9.72
CA ASP A 59 1.40 -7.91 9.28
C ASP A 59 2.26 -8.25 10.51
N TYR A 60 2.94 -9.39 10.48
CA TYR A 60 3.86 -9.78 11.55
C TYR A 60 5.17 -8.99 11.49
N ALA A 61 5.52 -8.44 10.33
CA ALA A 61 6.75 -7.73 10.09
C ALA A 61 6.54 -6.20 10.11
N SER A 62 7.59 -5.49 10.46
CA SER A 62 7.73 -4.05 10.20
C SER A 62 9.14 -3.79 9.68
N ASN A 63 9.27 -2.88 8.71
CA ASN A 63 10.56 -2.47 8.15
C ASN A 63 10.71 -0.94 8.19
N PRO A 64 11.92 -0.38 8.01
CA PRO A 64 12.14 1.07 8.06
C PRO A 64 11.27 1.86 7.09
N CYS A 65 10.99 1.31 5.89
CA CYS A 65 10.10 1.93 4.92
C CYS A 65 8.65 1.98 5.43
N GLY A 66 8.18 0.92 6.10
CA GLY A 66 6.86 0.86 6.72
C GLY A 66 6.72 1.84 7.88
N VAL A 67 7.72 1.94 8.76
CA VAL A 67 7.71 2.93 9.86
C VAL A 67 7.63 4.36 9.30
N ALA A 68 8.42 4.65 8.27
CA ALA A 68 8.41 5.95 7.62
C ALA A 68 7.07 6.23 6.89
N LEU A 69 6.50 5.22 6.23
CA LEU A 69 5.19 5.31 5.59
C LEU A 69 4.10 5.58 6.63
N GLU A 70 4.09 4.88 7.76
CA GLU A 70 3.13 5.09 8.86
C GLU A 70 3.15 6.54 9.36
N GLN A 71 4.34 7.11 9.57
CA GLN A 71 4.48 8.52 9.97
C GLN A 71 3.91 9.47 8.91
N TRP A 72 4.25 9.27 7.64
CA TRP A 72 3.72 10.08 6.55
C TRP A 72 2.20 9.97 6.43
N LEU A 73 1.63 8.78 6.65
CA LEU A 73 0.18 8.56 6.65
C LEU A 73 -0.51 9.36 7.76
N GLU A 74 0.04 9.38 8.97
CA GLU A 74 -0.47 10.16 10.10
C GLU A 74 -0.42 11.67 9.78
N GLU A 75 0.71 12.17 9.28
CA GLU A 75 0.89 13.57 8.90
C GLU A 75 -0.10 14.03 7.82
N GLN A 76 -0.39 13.18 6.84
CA GLN A 76 -1.32 13.47 5.74
C GLN A 76 -2.78 13.09 6.06
N SER A 77 -3.07 12.57 7.26
CA SER A 77 -4.39 12.09 7.66
C SER A 77 -4.98 11.05 6.68
N LEU A 78 -4.15 10.12 6.22
CA LEU A 78 -4.51 9.05 5.30
C LEU A 78 -4.87 7.76 6.05
N THR A 79 -5.84 7.02 5.52
CA THR A 79 -6.30 5.73 6.05
C THR A 79 -5.79 4.58 5.20
N VAL A 80 -5.23 3.55 5.83
CA VAL A 80 -4.86 2.28 5.19
C VAL A 80 -6.05 1.33 5.22
N LEU A 81 -6.72 1.16 4.08
CA LEU A 81 -7.94 0.35 3.96
C LEU A 81 -7.71 -1.13 4.27
N ASN A 82 -6.50 -1.65 4.03
CA ASN A 82 -6.13 -3.02 4.40
C ASN A 82 -6.35 -3.28 5.90
N GLY A 83 -5.88 -2.37 6.76
CA GLY A 83 -6.05 -2.49 8.22
C GLY A 83 -7.50 -2.37 8.68
N VAL A 84 -8.33 -1.63 7.93
CA VAL A 84 -9.74 -1.38 8.29
C VAL A 84 -10.65 -2.51 7.85
N PHE A 85 -10.49 -2.99 6.61
CA PHE A 85 -11.46 -3.88 5.95
C PHE A 85 -10.94 -5.29 5.70
N SER A 86 -9.63 -5.54 5.78
CA SER A 86 -9.02 -6.86 5.57
C SER A 86 -7.79 -7.08 6.47
N PRO A 87 -7.90 -6.85 7.79
CA PRO A 87 -6.76 -6.97 8.68
C PRO A 87 -6.21 -8.40 8.67
N CYS A 88 -4.90 -8.53 8.85
CA CYS A 88 -4.16 -9.80 8.89
C CYS A 88 -4.33 -10.67 7.63
N THR A 89 -4.74 -10.08 6.50
CA THR A 89 -4.93 -10.82 5.24
C THR A 89 -3.77 -10.52 4.29
N PRO A 90 -2.91 -11.52 3.99
CA PRO A 90 -1.71 -11.30 3.18
C PRO A 90 -2.06 -10.98 1.73
N THR A 91 -1.27 -10.10 1.13
CA THR A 91 -1.32 -9.75 -0.30
C THR A 91 -0.12 -10.28 -1.07
N TYR A 92 0.88 -10.81 -0.37
CA TYR A 92 2.02 -11.49 -0.94
C TYR A 92 2.24 -12.80 -0.18
N ILE A 93 2.44 -13.91 -0.91
CA ILE A 93 2.70 -15.24 -0.37
C ILE A 93 3.81 -15.90 -1.21
N SER A 94 4.90 -16.29 -0.55
CA SER A 94 6.02 -16.99 -1.14
C SER A 94 6.44 -18.18 -0.29
N PHE A 95 7.36 -19.00 -0.78
CA PHE A 95 7.86 -20.18 -0.07
C PHE A 95 9.39 -20.13 0.02
N CYS A 96 9.91 -20.17 1.24
CA CYS A 96 11.35 -20.29 1.51
C CYS A 96 11.60 -21.63 2.19
N ASN A 97 12.35 -22.53 1.54
CA ASN A 97 12.62 -23.87 2.05
C ASN A 97 11.35 -24.63 2.48
N GLU A 98 10.32 -24.60 1.64
CA GLU A 98 8.99 -25.22 1.89
C GLU A 98 8.18 -24.60 3.03
N VAL A 99 8.66 -23.50 3.62
CA VAL A 99 7.93 -22.72 4.62
C VAL A 99 7.24 -21.54 3.92
N GLU A 100 5.94 -21.42 4.10
CA GLU A 100 5.17 -20.27 3.63
C GLU A 100 5.61 -19.00 4.37
N ILE A 101 5.94 -17.96 3.60
CA ILE A 101 6.20 -16.61 4.07
C ILE A 101 5.16 -15.72 3.42
N SER A 102 4.50 -14.88 4.21
CA SER A 102 3.48 -13.98 3.69
C SER A 102 3.73 -12.56 4.15
N SER A 103 3.14 -11.58 3.48
CA SER A 103 3.30 -10.16 3.82
C SER A 103 2.11 -9.35 3.35
N ILE A 104 1.93 -8.16 3.94
CA ILE A 104 0.92 -7.19 3.51
C ILE A 104 1.67 -5.96 2.99
N ILE A 105 1.99 -5.99 1.71
CA ILE A 105 2.81 -4.96 1.03
C ILE A 105 2.05 -4.29 -0.12
N ASP A 106 0.96 -4.90 -0.59
CA ASP A 106 0.01 -4.27 -1.51
C ASP A 106 -1.03 -3.52 -0.70
N LEU A 107 -0.95 -2.20 -0.73
CA LEU A 107 -1.77 -1.35 0.13
C LEU A 107 -2.81 -0.59 -0.69
N PHE A 108 -3.94 -0.29 -0.06
CA PHE A 108 -4.93 0.66 -0.50
C PHE A 108 -5.02 1.76 0.55
N ILE A 109 -4.70 2.99 0.16
CA ILE A 109 -4.54 4.14 1.06
C ILE A 109 -5.42 5.27 0.53
N THR A 110 -6.13 5.98 1.41
CA THR A 110 -7.05 7.02 0.98
C THR A 110 -7.33 8.08 2.05
N ASN A 111 -7.70 9.28 1.61
CA ASN A 111 -8.39 10.30 2.41
C ASN A 111 -9.87 10.44 2.04
N THR A 112 -10.36 9.61 1.12
CA THR A 112 -11.75 9.66 0.64
C THR A 112 -12.69 8.99 1.63
N ASN A 113 -13.79 9.66 1.94
CA ASN A 113 -14.86 9.08 2.75
C ASN A 113 -15.89 8.38 1.86
N PHE A 114 -15.73 7.07 1.68
CA PHE A 114 -16.69 6.26 0.93
C PHE A 114 -17.96 6.00 1.76
N ALA A 115 -19.13 5.99 1.10
CA ALA A 115 -20.40 5.75 1.78
C ALA A 115 -20.53 4.32 2.34
N ASN A 116 -20.11 3.30 1.59
CA ASN A 116 -20.16 1.88 1.97
C ASN A 116 -18.99 1.10 1.34
N PRO A 117 -17.74 1.39 1.72
CA PRO A 117 -16.57 0.72 1.15
C PRO A 117 -16.46 -0.74 1.60
N SER A 118 -15.82 -1.55 0.76
CA SER A 118 -15.34 -2.89 1.11
C SER A 118 -14.01 -3.12 0.39
N LEU A 119 -13.15 -3.95 0.99
CA LEU A 119 -11.90 -4.41 0.40
C LEU A 119 -11.90 -5.94 0.45
N HIS A 120 -11.51 -6.56 -0.66
CA HIS A 120 -11.46 -8.01 -0.79
C HIS A 120 -10.11 -8.44 -1.33
N ILE A 121 -9.34 -9.17 -0.54
CA ILE A 121 -8.08 -9.77 -0.96
C ILE A 121 -8.35 -11.21 -1.41
N ALA A 122 -8.04 -11.49 -2.68
CA ALA A 122 -8.42 -12.74 -3.34
C ALA A 122 -7.29 -13.78 -3.37
N THR A 123 -6.90 -14.30 -2.21
CA THR A 123 -5.76 -15.26 -2.08
C THR A 123 -5.95 -16.60 -2.79
N LYS A 124 -7.21 -17.00 -3.06
CA LYS A 124 -7.55 -18.30 -3.71
C LYS A 124 -7.72 -18.21 -5.23
N LEU A 125 -7.64 -17.01 -5.79
CA LEU A 125 -7.87 -16.75 -7.22
C LEU A 125 -6.59 -16.20 -7.89
N SER A 126 -5.41 -16.47 -7.33
CA SER A 126 -4.14 -15.99 -7.89
C SER A 126 -4.04 -16.30 -9.38
N LEU A 127 -3.71 -15.27 -10.15
CA LEU A 127 -3.59 -15.30 -11.60
C LEU A 127 -2.19 -15.76 -12.06
N GLY A 128 -1.45 -16.44 -11.19
CA GLY A 128 -0.08 -16.91 -11.45
C GLY A 128 1.01 -15.99 -10.90
N SER A 129 0.67 -15.14 -9.93
CA SER A 129 1.59 -14.29 -9.16
C SER A 129 1.71 -14.80 -7.73
N ASP A 130 2.80 -14.43 -7.06
CA ASP A 130 2.95 -14.51 -5.60
C ASP A 130 2.17 -13.40 -4.86
N HIS A 131 1.51 -12.51 -5.60
CA HIS A 131 0.53 -11.53 -5.13
C HIS A 131 -0.92 -11.96 -5.42
#